data_AF-A0A645DK68-F1
#
_entry.id   AF-A0A645DK68-F1
#
_cell.length_a   1.000
_cell.length_b   1.000
_cell.length_c   1.000
_cell.angle_alpha   90.00
_cell.angle_beta   90.00
_cell.angle_gamma   90.00
#
_symmetry.space_group_name_H-M   'P 1'
#
loop_
_entity.id
_entity.type
_entity.pdbx_description
1 polymer ?
#
loop_
_entity_poly.entity_id
_entity_poly.type
_entity_poly.pdbx_seq_one_letter_code
_entity_poly.pdbx_strand_id
1 'polypeptide(L)'
;MVFVFVREDDFSLDDVPPLSQDLPFRFPENSERFPHPLWPASPSLLDEDAVALGMHRTGYGNWRIACENGFDNAHILVHKDNTIVHAMEWVLPLGILPTADDCITVVEDEAGPKGMMQWLFTDKWAPVLQNEALGLEVKGVNGRAYRTSVVLPGVLMVENWPGEHMVQYEWYVPITDDLHEYWEVIVRVCKTEEERKDHAYRFERVYKPLCLHGFNDCDLYAREAMQNFYADGTGWDDEQLVATDISPITWRKLASRWNRGIARPGKGVDGSVKTHSIRLKKTAEGKPPGYFVEQIED
;
A
#
# COMPACT_ATOMS: atom_id res chain seq x y z
N MET A 1 -14.32 0.35 9.90
CA MET A 1 -14.13 -0.12 8.51
C MET A 1 -15.01 -1.34 8.28
N VAL A 2 -15.48 -1.57 7.06
CA VAL A 2 -16.28 -2.75 6.70
C VAL A 2 -15.50 -3.55 5.67
N PHE A 3 -15.25 -4.83 5.98
CA PHE A 3 -14.59 -5.76 5.07
C PHE A 3 -15.61 -6.69 4.43
N VAL A 4 -15.37 -7.05 3.17
CA VAL A 4 -16.22 -7.98 2.41
C VAL A 4 -15.31 -9.01 1.75
N PHE A 5 -15.63 -10.29 1.92
CA PHE A 5 -14.95 -11.36 1.21
C PHE A 5 -15.57 -11.50 -0.20
N VAL A 6 -14.94 -10.86 -1.19
CA VAL A 6 -15.35 -10.93 -2.59
C VAL A 6 -14.92 -12.28 -3.15
N ARG A 7 -15.88 -13.04 -3.71
CA ARG A 7 -15.68 -14.44 -4.13
C ARG A 7 -16.47 -14.77 -5.39
N GLU A 8 -16.10 -15.86 -6.04
CA GLU A 8 -16.90 -16.44 -7.14
C GLU A 8 -18.22 -17.01 -6.61
N ASP A 9 -19.23 -17.11 -7.49
CA ASP A 9 -20.58 -17.59 -7.14
C ASP A 9 -20.57 -19.01 -6.57
N ASP A 10 -19.63 -19.86 -7.00
CA ASP A 10 -19.47 -21.25 -6.60
C ASP A 10 -18.45 -21.46 -5.47
N PHE A 11 -17.85 -20.40 -4.93
CA PHE A 11 -16.96 -20.50 -3.78
C PHE A 11 -17.76 -20.85 -2.52
N SER A 12 -17.45 -22.00 -1.90
CA SER A 12 -18.16 -22.49 -0.72
C SER A 12 -18.14 -21.50 0.44
N LEU A 13 -19.24 -21.39 1.18
CA LEU A 13 -19.29 -20.61 2.42
C LEU A 13 -18.42 -21.22 3.52
N ASP A 14 -18.27 -22.55 3.52
CA ASP A 14 -17.49 -23.26 4.53
C ASP A 14 -15.97 -23.06 4.33
N ASP A 15 -15.56 -22.66 3.12
CA ASP A 15 -14.15 -22.43 2.76
C ASP A 15 -13.73 -20.95 2.90
N VAL A 16 -14.62 -20.08 3.39
CA VAL A 16 -14.30 -18.66 3.60
C VAL A 16 -13.29 -18.52 4.74
N PRO A 17 -12.07 -18.02 4.49
CA PRO A 17 -11.05 -17.89 5.52
C PRO A 17 -11.40 -16.75 6.50
N PRO A 18 -10.83 -16.75 7.71
CA PRO A 18 -10.95 -15.60 8.59
C PRO A 18 -10.21 -14.39 7.98
N LEU A 19 -10.76 -13.19 8.20
CA LEU A 19 -10.19 -11.92 7.71
C LEU A 19 -8.71 -11.74 8.05
N SER A 20 -8.24 -12.28 9.18
CA SER A 20 -6.84 -12.21 9.59
C SER A 20 -5.86 -12.87 8.63
N GLN A 21 -6.31 -13.74 7.72
CA GLN A 21 -5.45 -14.30 6.65
C GLN A 21 -5.24 -13.34 5.48
N ASP A 22 -6.09 -12.32 5.36
CA ASP A 22 -6.05 -11.31 4.29
C ASP A 22 -5.70 -9.92 4.82
N LEU A 23 -5.16 -9.87 6.05
CA LEU A 23 -4.61 -8.68 6.69
C LEU A 23 -3.13 -8.87 7.00
N PRO A 24 -2.35 -7.78 7.12
CA PRO A 24 -0.92 -7.88 7.40
C PRO A 24 -0.57 -8.60 8.69
N PHE A 25 0.69 -9.03 8.80
CA PHE A 25 1.22 -9.70 9.97
C PHE A 25 1.00 -8.87 11.25
N ARG A 26 0.52 -9.52 12.32
CA ARG A 26 0.18 -8.85 13.58
C ARG A 26 1.35 -8.83 14.54
N PHE A 27 1.44 -7.75 15.32
CA PHE A 27 2.42 -7.57 16.37
C PHE A 27 1.71 -7.28 17.70
N PRO A 28 2.21 -7.76 18.85
CA PRO A 28 3.51 -8.41 19.04
C PRO A 28 3.54 -9.91 18.69
N GLU A 29 2.45 -10.49 18.17
CA GLU A 29 2.34 -11.93 17.83
C GLU A 29 3.50 -12.44 16.95
N ASN A 30 3.98 -11.63 16.00
CA ASN A 30 5.10 -11.98 15.12
C ASN A 30 6.41 -11.25 15.47
N SER A 31 6.55 -10.62 16.64
CA SER A 31 7.76 -9.86 16.99
C SER A 31 9.02 -10.72 17.09
N GLU A 32 8.91 -11.98 17.51
CA GLU A 32 10.05 -12.91 17.51
C GLU A 32 10.48 -13.30 16.09
N ARG A 33 9.49 -13.49 15.20
CA ARG A 33 9.72 -13.85 13.79
C ARG A 33 10.25 -12.68 12.98
N PHE A 34 9.77 -11.47 13.24
CA PHE A 34 10.18 -10.23 12.60
C PHE A 34 10.65 -9.20 13.62
N PRO A 35 11.84 -9.38 14.23
CA PRO A 35 12.36 -8.45 15.23
C PRO A 35 12.36 -7.00 14.73
N HIS A 36 11.95 -6.08 15.60
CA HIS A 36 11.86 -4.65 15.32
C HIS A 36 12.39 -3.82 16.50
N PRO A 37 13.68 -3.95 16.88
CA PRO A 37 14.21 -3.31 18.08
C PRO A 37 14.23 -1.77 18.03
N LEU A 38 14.03 -1.18 16.86
CA LEU A 38 14.08 0.27 16.64
C LEU A 38 12.72 0.97 16.83
N TRP A 39 11.62 0.22 16.95
CA TRP A 39 10.27 0.78 17.15
C TRP A 39 9.35 -0.16 17.95
N PRO A 40 8.30 0.38 18.60
CA PRO A 40 7.30 -0.45 19.29
C PRO A 40 6.46 -1.27 18.29
N ALA A 41 5.84 -2.35 18.76
CA ALA A 41 4.92 -3.17 17.96
C ALA A 41 3.82 -2.31 17.31
N SER A 42 3.64 -2.47 16.01
CA SER A 42 2.59 -1.80 15.23
C SER A 42 1.23 -2.44 15.51
N PRO A 43 0.16 -1.66 15.72
CA PRO A 43 -1.16 -2.19 16.01
C PRO A 43 -1.81 -2.81 14.77
N SER A 44 -2.75 -3.73 14.97
CA SER A 44 -3.60 -4.28 13.91
C SER A 44 -4.98 -3.61 13.91
N LEU A 45 -5.66 -3.61 12.76
CA LEU A 45 -7.09 -3.31 12.68
C LEU A 45 -7.98 -4.27 13.48
N LEU A 46 -7.45 -5.44 13.85
CA LEU A 46 -8.14 -6.45 14.65
C LEU A 46 -7.92 -6.27 16.17
N ASP A 47 -7.08 -5.33 16.57
CA ASP A 47 -6.80 -5.13 17.98
C ASP A 47 -7.97 -4.43 18.68
N GLU A 48 -8.17 -4.78 19.95
CA GLU A 48 -9.07 -4.03 20.81
C GLU A 48 -8.59 -2.58 20.90
N ASP A 49 -9.55 -1.64 20.91
CA ASP A 49 -9.29 -0.19 20.94
C ASP A 49 -8.51 0.38 19.74
N ALA A 50 -8.32 -0.39 18.66
CA ALA A 50 -7.77 0.14 17.42
C ALA A 50 -8.69 1.21 16.82
N VAL A 51 -8.12 2.39 16.58
CA VAL A 51 -8.76 3.51 15.89
C VAL A 51 -8.14 3.62 14.51
N ALA A 52 -8.96 3.46 13.48
CA ALA A 52 -8.58 3.60 12.08
C ALA A 52 -9.11 4.92 11.53
N LEU A 53 -8.21 5.80 11.11
CA LEU A 53 -8.53 7.07 10.46
C LEU A 53 -7.85 7.11 9.09
N GLY A 54 -8.60 7.45 8.05
CA GLY A 54 -8.10 7.35 6.70
C GLY A 54 -9.10 7.86 5.67
N MET A 55 -8.80 7.54 4.43
CA MET A 55 -9.69 7.78 3.30
C MET A 55 -9.52 6.67 2.25
N HIS A 56 -10.40 6.72 1.26
CA HIS A 56 -10.21 5.96 0.04
C HIS A 56 -10.70 6.77 -1.15
N ARG A 57 -10.10 6.51 -2.31
CA ARG A 57 -10.37 7.23 -3.56
C ARG A 57 -10.10 6.34 -4.77
N THR A 58 -10.83 6.58 -5.86
CA THR A 58 -10.60 5.86 -7.11
C THR A 58 -9.30 6.31 -7.77
N GLY A 59 -8.41 5.34 -8.01
CA GLY A 59 -7.18 5.50 -8.78
C GLY A 59 -7.36 5.06 -10.24
N TYR A 60 -6.74 5.81 -11.16
CA TYR A 60 -6.92 5.65 -12.60
C TYR A 60 -5.82 4.78 -13.22
N GLY A 61 -5.89 3.48 -12.93
CA GLY A 61 -4.97 2.50 -13.49
C GLY A 61 -5.19 1.12 -12.90
N ASN A 62 -4.47 0.13 -13.44
CA ASN A 62 -4.56 -1.23 -12.95
C ASN A 62 -4.02 -1.33 -11.53
N TRP A 63 -4.73 -2.08 -10.69
CA TRP A 63 -4.41 -2.25 -9.27
C TRP A 63 -3.00 -2.80 -8.99
N ARG A 64 -2.45 -3.64 -9.88
CA ARG A 64 -1.12 -4.26 -9.69
C ARG A 64 0.00 -3.23 -9.72
N ILE A 65 -0.08 -2.33 -10.71
CA ILE A 65 0.86 -1.22 -10.90
C ILE A 65 0.81 -0.27 -9.72
N ALA A 66 -0.38 -0.02 -9.17
CA ALA A 66 -0.54 0.76 -7.96
C ALA A 66 0.03 0.06 -6.72
N CYS A 67 -0.20 -1.25 -6.60
CA CYS A 67 0.23 -2.04 -5.45
C CYS A 67 1.74 -2.14 -5.32
N GLU A 68 2.45 -2.35 -6.43
CA GLU A 68 3.91 -2.55 -6.42
C GLU A 68 4.70 -1.32 -5.99
N ASN A 69 4.14 -0.12 -6.16
CA ASN A 69 4.80 1.13 -5.77
C ASN A 69 5.07 1.18 -4.25
N GLY A 70 4.10 0.85 -3.39
CA GLY A 70 4.20 1.15 -1.95
C GLY A 70 5.28 0.39 -1.17
N PHE A 71 5.82 -0.71 -1.70
CA PHE A 71 6.91 -1.49 -1.08
C PHE A 71 8.18 -1.55 -1.95
N ASP A 72 8.28 -0.68 -2.96
CA ASP A 72 9.49 -0.50 -3.75
C ASP A 72 10.48 0.40 -2.98
N ASN A 73 11.71 -0.06 -2.76
CA ASN A 73 12.67 0.71 -1.97
C ASN A 73 13.44 1.78 -2.77
N ALA A 74 13.30 1.81 -4.09
CA ALA A 74 13.85 2.83 -4.97
C ALA A 74 12.85 3.97 -5.25
N HIS A 75 11.54 3.70 -5.20
CA HIS A 75 10.53 4.72 -5.53
C HIS A 75 10.52 5.90 -4.55
N ILE A 76 11.07 5.73 -3.34
CA ILE A 76 11.09 6.78 -2.30
C ILE A 76 11.74 8.09 -2.77
N LEU A 77 12.52 8.07 -3.85
CA LEU A 77 13.02 9.26 -4.54
C LEU A 77 11.90 10.23 -4.97
N VAL A 78 10.71 9.70 -5.29
CA VAL A 78 9.49 10.48 -5.60
C VAL A 78 9.17 11.45 -4.46
N HIS A 79 9.51 11.09 -3.22
CA HIS A 79 9.17 11.88 -2.04
C HIS A 79 10.22 12.89 -1.60
N LYS A 80 11.34 13.02 -2.34
CA LYS A 80 12.48 13.85 -1.92
C LYS A 80 12.12 15.32 -1.62
N ASP A 81 11.06 15.84 -2.25
CA ASP A 81 10.61 17.23 -2.16
C ASP A 81 9.33 17.40 -1.32
N ASN A 82 8.82 16.34 -0.70
CA ASN A 82 7.57 16.43 0.05
C ASN A 82 7.72 17.33 1.29
N THR A 83 6.72 18.17 1.53
CA THR A 83 6.70 19.13 2.64
C THR A 83 7.02 18.49 3.98
N ILE A 84 6.47 17.31 4.28
CA ILE A 84 6.69 16.63 5.56
C ILE A 84 8.16 16.22 5.76
N VAL A 85 8.86 15.82 4.69
CA VAL A 85 10.27 15.41 4.75
C VAL A 85 11.13 16.58 5.23
N HIS A 86 10.88 17.77 4.67
CA HIS A 86 11.61 18.98 5.06
C HIS A 86 11.15 19.55 6.39
N ALA A 87 9.83 19.59 6.65
CA ALA A 87 9.27 20.15 7.87
C ALA A 87 9.67 19.35 9.12
N MET A 88 9.87 18.03 8.97
CA MET A 88 10.29 17.14 10.04
C MET A 88 11.81 16.86 10.03
N GLU A 89 12.55 17.46 9.09
CA GLU A 89 13.99 17.24 8.87
C GLU A 89 14.37 15.75 8.79
N TRP A 90 13.53 14.96 8.11
CA TRP A 90 13.70 13.51 8.05
C TRP A 90 14.92 13.09 7.23
N VAL A 91 15.58 12.04 7.71
CA VAL A 91 16.55 11.27 6.93
C VAL A 91 15.80 10.26 6.06
N LEU A 92 15.25 10.73 4.94
CA LEU A 92 14.66 9.86 3.91
C LEU A 92 15.69 9.65 2.79
N PRO A 93 16.22 8.41 2.59
CA PRO A 93 17.26 8.16 1.61
C PRO A 93 16.77 8.35 0.17
N LEU A 94 17.71 8.51 -0.77
CA LEU A 94 17.42 8.55 -2.22
C LEU A 94 16.88 7.21 -2.74
N GLY A 95 17.20 6.13 -2.04
CA GLY A 95 16.81 4.75 -2.32
C GLY A 95 17.45 3.81 -1.30
N ILE A 96 16.98 2.58 -1.23
CA ILE A 96 17.54 1.55 -0.33
C ILE A 96 17.87 0.31 -1.16
N LEU A 97 19.13 -0.14 -1.09
CA LEU A 97 19.65 -1.23 -1.91
C LEU A 97 19.63 -2.55 -1.12
N PRO A 98 19.21 -3.67 -1.73
CA PRO A 98 19.38 -4.98 -1.12
C PRO A 98 20.87 -5.35 -1.11
N THR A 99 21.35 -5.91 -0.01
CA THR A 99 22.76 -6.33 0.15
C THR A 99 22.91 -7.84 0.32
N ALA A 100 21.80 -8.56 0.45
CA ALA A 100 21.76 -10.01 0.64
C ALA A 100 20.52 -10.62 -0.03
N ASP A 101 20.63 -11.87 -0.48
CA ASP A 101 19.52 -12.60 -1.13
C ASP A 101 18.34 -12.84 -0.19
N ASP A 102 18.59 -12.86 1.13
CA ASP A 102 17.59 -13.03 2.18
C ASP A 102 17.09 -11.68 2.75
N CYS A 103 17.27 -10.57 2.01
CA CYS A 103 16.75 -9.25 2.38
C CYS A 103 15.22 -9.17 2.48
N ILE A 104 14.52 -10.17 1.94
CA ILE A 104 13.07 -10.35 2.04
C ILE A 104 12.78 -11.76 2.58
N THR A 105 11.94 -11.86 3.61
CA THR A 105 11.37 -13.15 4.05
C THR A 105 9.98 -13.32 3.46
N VAL A 106 9.81 -14.39 2.68
CA VAL A 106 8.51 -14.84 2.17
C VAL A 106 7.83 -15.73 3.22
N VAL A 107 6.54 -15.50 3.46
CA VAL A 107 5.72 -16.20 4.45
C VAL A 107 4.56 -16.88 3.74
N GLU A 108 4.57 -18.21 3.78
CA GLU A 108 3.66 -19.08 3.04
C GLU A 108 3.13 -20.23 3.92
N ASP A 109 3.21 -20.08 5.25
CA ASP A 109 2.70 -21.07 6.21
C ASP A 109 1.21 -21.31 5.99
N GLU A 110 0.72 -22.54 6.19
CA GLU A 110 -0.68 -22.91 5.92
C GLU A 110 -1.68 -21.95 6.60
N ALA A 111 -1.47 -21.67 7.89
CA ALA A 111 -2.24 -20.72 8.66
C ALA A 111 -1.63 -19.31 8.62
N GLY A 112 -2.49 -18.30 8.50
CA GLY A 112 -2.12 -16.88 8.54
C GLY A 112 -1.87 -16.24 7.17
N PRO A 113 -1.41 -14.97 7.17
CA PRO A 113 -1.23 -14.20 5.94
C PRO A 113 -0.18 -14.79 5.01
N LYS A 114 -0.44 -14.72 3.70
CA LYS A 114 0.52 -15.08 2.66
C LYS A 114 1.13 -13.81 2.11
N GLY A 115 2.44 -13.64 2.25
CA GLY A 115 3.08 -12.37 1.90
C GLY A 115 4.58 -12.35 2.09
N MET A 116 5.14 -11.16 2.17
CA MET A 116 6.57 -10.95 2.35
C MET A 116 6.85 -9.81 3.33
N MET A 117 7.94 -9.95 4.09
CA MET A 117 8.49 -8.95 5.01
C MET A 117 9.86 -8.49 4.50
N GLN A 118 10.07 -7.19 4.33
CA GLN A 118 11.36 -6.62 3.95
C GLN A 118 12.16 -6.28 5.21
N TRP A 119 13.41 -6.73 5.32
CA TRP A 119 14.27 -6.47 6.48
C TRP A 119 14.87 -5.05 6.49
N LEU A 120 14.04 -4.03 6.31
CA LEU A 120 14.48 -2.63 6.37
C LEU A 120 15.13 -2.31 7.72
N PHE A 121 16.07 -1.37 7.71
CA PHE A 121 16.87 -0.97 8.89
C PHE A 121 17.67 -2.12 9.50
N THR A 122 18.15 -3.04 8.65
CA THR A 122 19.15 -4.06 8.97
C THR A 122 20.31 -3.97 7.98
N ASP A 123 21.34 -4.80 8.14
CA ASP A 123 22.44 -4.91 7.18
C ASP A 123 22.00 -5.35 5.78
N LYS A 124 20.81 -5.98 5.66
CA LYS A 124 20.24 -6.51 4.41
C LYS A 124 19.72 -5.45 3.44
N TRP A 125 19.52 -4.22 3.92
CA TRP A 125 19.02 -3.09 3.16
C TRP A 125 19.83 -1.83 3.46
N ALA A 126 20.73 -1.46 2.55
CA ALA A 126 21.65 -0.33 2.71
C ALA A 126 21.04 0.97 2.15
N PRO A 127 20.87 2.03 2.97
CA PRO A 127 20.35 3.30 2.50
C PRO A 127 21.38 4.08 1.67
N VAL A 128 20.92 4.71 0.59
CA VAL A 128 21.73 5.61 -0.25
C VAL A 128 21.38 7.05 0.10
N LEU A 129 22.31 7.76 0.75
CA LEU A 129 22.10 9.14 1.22
C LEU A 129 22.69 10.20 0.29
N GLN A 130 23.57 9.81 -0.63
CA GLN A 130 24.28 10.74 -1.50
C GLN A 130 24.53 10.13 -2.88
N ASN A 131 24.51 10.97 -3.90
CA ASN A 131 25.00 10.68 -5.24
C ASN A 131 25.83 11.88 -5.73
N GLU A 132 27.16 11.78 -5.59
CA GLU A 132 28.09 12.87 -5.93
C GLU A 132 28.03 13.27 -7.41
N ALA A 133 27.88 12.29 -8.32
CA ALA A 133 27.83 12.54 -9.75
C ALA A 133 26.62 13.40 -10.16
N LEU A 134 25.53 13.32 -9.41
CA LEU A 134 24.31 14.11 -9.61
C LEU A 134 24.20 15.30 -8.64
N GLY A 135 25.17 15.48 -7.74
CA GLY A 135 25.13 16.53 -6.73
C GLY A 135 23.97 16.40 -5.73
N LEU A 136 23.49 15.18 -5.47
CA LEU A 136 22.38 14.92 -4.55
C LEU A 136 22.90 14.47 -3.19
N GLU A 137 22.31 15.01 -2.13
CA GLU A 137 22.64 14.69 -0.74
C GLU A 137 21.41 14.87 0.15
N VAL A 138 21.11 13.87 0.98
CA VAL A 138 20.06 13.92 2.01
C VAL A 138 20.61 14.62 3.25
N LYS A 139 20.03 15.78 3.58
CA LYS A 139 20.53 16.67 4.65
C LYS A 139 19.74 16.62 5.96
N GLY A 140 18.75 15.73 6.06
CA GLY A 140 17.97 15.56 7.27
C GLY A 140 18.81 15.11 8.46
N VAL A 141 18.30 15.30 9.67
CA VAL A 141 18.96 14.90 10.93
C VAL A 141 18.09 13.98 11.77
N ASN A 142 16.78 13.95 11.51
CA ASN A 142 15.84 13.14 12.26
C ASN A 142 15.67 11.77 11.59
N GLY A 143 16.23 10.73 12.21
CA GLY A 143 16.05 9.35 11.77
C GLY A 143 14.56 8.97 11.66
N ARG A 144 14.22 8.19 10.64
CA ARG A 144 12.86 7.73 10.39
C ARG A 144 12.85 6.24 10.09
N ALA A 145 12.90 5.44 11.14
CA ALA A 145 12.80 3.99 11.05
C ALA A 145 11.36 3.58 10.72
N TYR A 146 11.18 2.74 9.71
CA TYR A 146 9.90 2.15 9.30
C TYR A 146 10.17 0.78 8.65
N ARG A 147 9.13 -0.02 8.45
CA ARG A 147 9.27 -1.29 7.71
C ARG A 147 8.05 -1.58 6.87
N THR A 148 8.29 -1.99 5.64
CA THR A 148 7.26 -2.36 4.68
C THR A 148 7.11 -3.87 4.57
N SER A 149 5.86 -4.32 4.47
CA SER A 149 5.50 -5.68 4.12
C SER A 149 4.23 -5.66 3.28
N VAL A 150 4.03 -6.69 2.47
CA VAL A 150 2.82 -6.84 1.67
C VAL A 150 2.30 -8.27 1.77
N VAL A 151 1.00 -8.42 1.92
CA VAL A 151 0.30 -9.70 1.95
C VAL A 151 -0.83 -9.72 0.92
N LEU A 152 -1.22 -10.91 0.48
CA LEU A 152 -2.44 -11.07 -0.32
C LEU A 152 -3.67 -10.53 0.43
N PRO A 153 -4.64 -9.91 -0.26
CA PRO A 153 -4.74 -9.76 -1.73
C PRO A 153 -3.93 -8.61 -2.36
N GLY A 154 -3.08 -7.91 -1.60
CA GLY A 154 -2.36 -6.71 -2.04
C GLY A 154 -2.48 -5.61 -1.00
N VAL A 155 -2.11 -5.94 0.24
CA VAL A 155 -2.25 -5.07 1.42
C VAL A 155 -0.88 -4.68 1.93
N LEU A 156 -0.52 -3.42 1.77
CA LEU A 156 0.72 -2.86 2.29
C LEU A 156 0.55 -2.57 3.79
N MET A 157 1.60 -2.86 4.56
CA MET A 157 1.77 -2.36 5.92
C MET A 157 3.08 -1.58 6.01
N VAL A 158 3.01 -0.36 6.53
CA VAL A 158 4.17 0.48 6.87
C VAL A 158 4.21 0.63 8.39
N GLU A 159 5.02 -0.21 9.04
CA GLU A 159 5.24 -0.16 10.49
C GLU A 159 5.90 1.16 10.89
N ASN A 160 5.53 1.67 12.07
CA ASN A 160 6.10 2.88 12.66
C ASN A 160 5.90 4.17 11.83
N TRP A 161 4.81 4.24 11.06
CA TRP A 161 4.49 5.35 10.17
C TRP A 161 3.10 5.97 10.45
N PRO A 162 2.96 7.31 10.37
CA PRO A 162 4.02 8.33 10.19
C PRO A 162 4.81 8.62 11.49
N GLY A 163 4.56 7.86 12.56
CA GLY A 163 5.23 7.99 13.83
C GLY A 163 5.01 6.78 14.73
N GLU A 164 5.60 6.82 15.93
CA GLU A 164 5.57 5.69 16.87
C GLU A 164 4.16 5.33 17.35
N HIS A 165 3.97 4.04 17.62
CA HIS A 165 2.69 3.42 17.99
C HIS A 165 1.59 3.56 16.94
N MET A 166 1.97 3.89 15.69
CA MET A 166 1.08 3.98 14.55
C MET A 166 1.60 3.11 13.42
N VAL A 167 0.68 2.73 12.56
CA VAL A 167 0.94 1.99 11.32
C VAL A 167 0.10 2.59 10.22
N GLN A 168 0.61 2.58 9.00
CA GLN A 168 -0.18 2.86 7.82
C GLN A 168 -0.45 1.57 7.06
N TYR A 169 -1.71 1.40 6.66
CA TYR A 169 -2.14 0.33 5.79
C TYR A 169 -2.68 0.90 4.48
N GLU A 170 -2.35 0.24 3.38
CA GLU A 170 -2.87 0.59 2.06
C GLU A 170 -3.46 -0.63 1.35
N TRP A 171 -4.59 -0.41 0.66
CA TRP A 171 -5.19 -1.38 -0.25
C TRP A 171 -5.34 -0.78 -1.64
N TYR A 172 -5.19 -1.62 -2.65
CA TYR A 172 -5.37 -1.28 -4.06
C TYR A 172 -6.46 -2.18 -4.63
N VAL A 173 -7.71 -1.94 -4.23
CA VAL A 173 -8.82 -2.85 -4.48
C VAL A 173 -9.22 -2.78 -5.96
N PRO A 174 -9.15 -3.87 -6.76
CA PRO A 174 -9.56 -3.81 -8.15
C PRO A 174 -11.05 -3.46 -8.30
N ILE A 175 -11.38 -2.46 -9.14
CA ILE A 175 -12.76 -2.12 -9.51
C ILE A 175 -13.05 -2.70 -10.90
N THR A 176 -12.21 -2.36 -11.86
CA THR A 176 -12.13 -2.94 -13.20
C THR A 176 -10.69 -3.38 -13.47
N ASP A 177 -10.40 -3.83 -14.69
CA ASP A 177 -9.04 -4.13 -15.13
C ASP A 177 -8.14 -2.88 -15.31
N ASP A 178 -8.71 -1.67 -15.27
CA ASP A 178 -8.01 -0.38 -15.43
C ASP A 178 -8.36 0.65 -14.35
N LEU A 179 -9.06 0.26 -13.28
CA LEU A 179 -9.38 1.11 -12.14
C LEU A 179 -9.22 0.35 -10.84
N HIS A 180 -8.81 1.04 -9.79
CA HIS A 180 -8.76 0.49 -8.44
C HIS A 180 -9.26 1.51 -7.42
N GLU A 181 -9.75 1.04 -6.28
CA GLU A 181 -10.04 1.87 -5.13
C GLU A 181 -8.82 1.83 -4.21
N TYR A 182 -8.15 2.97 -4.08
CA TYR A 182 -6.98 3.14 -3.24
C TYR A 182 -7.40 3.54 -1.83
N TRP A 183 -7.08 2.72 -0.84
CA TRP A 183 -7.34 2.99 0.58
C TRP A 183 -6.05 3.38 1.29
N GLU A 184 -6.15 4.38 2.17
CA GLU A 184 -5.04 4.94 2.92
C GLU A 184 -5.47 5.13 4.38
N VAL A 185 -4.97 4.28 5.28
CA VAL A 185 -5.48 4.21 6.65
C VAL A 185 -4.34 4.23 7.65
N ILE A 186 -4.40 5.15 8.60
CA ILE A 186 -3.52 5.19 9.77
C ILE A 186 -4.25 4.57 10.96
N VAL A 187 -3.56 3.68 11.67
CA VAL A 187 -4.12 2.97 12.83
C VAL A 187 -3.29 3.25 14.07
N ARG A 188 -3.98 3.49 15.18
CA ARG A 188 -3.41 3.64 16.53
C ARG A 188 -4.35 3.00 17.54
N VAL A 189 -3.82 2.32 18.56
CA VAL A 189 -4.64 1.88 19.70
C VAL A 189 -4.86 3.07 20.64
N CYS A 190 -6.12 3.39 20.93
CA CYS A 190 -6.53 4.47 21.83
C CYS A 190 -7.49 3.93 22.89
N LYS A 191 -6.97 3.68 24.10
CA LYS A 191 -7.68 3.06 25.23
C LYS A 191 -8.63 4.02 25.93
N THR A 192 -8.40 5.32 25.78
CA THR A 192 -9.22 6.36 26.42
C THR A 192 -9.83 7.31 25.40
N GLU A 193 -10.93 7.95 25.79
CA GLU A 193 -11.57 8.97 24.96
C GLU A 193 -10.65 10.18 24.70
N GLU A 194 -9.76 10.51 25.63
CA GLU A 194 -8.75 11.56 25.45
C GLU A 194 -7.75 11.18 24.36
N GLU A 195 -7.22 9.96 24.39
CA GLU A 195 -6.33 9.45 23.33
C GLU A 195 -7.02 9.42 21.96
N ARG A 196 -8.31 9.09 21.90
CA ARG A 196 -9.11 9.11 20.67
C ARG A 196 -9.21 10.53 20.10
N LYS A 197 -9.49 11.52 20.95
CA LYS A 197 -9.57 12.94 20.56
C LYS A 197 -8.23 13.49 20.11
N ASP A 198 -7.15 13.19 20.82
CA ASP A 198 -5.81 13.64 20.47
C ASP A 198 -5.35 13.04 19.15
N HIS A 199 -5.61 11.75 18.93
CA HIS A 199 -5.31 11.08 17.68
C HIS A 199 -6.10 11.69 16.52
N ALA A 200 -7.41 11.90 16.68
CA ALA A 200 -8.26 12.53 15.67
C ALA A 200 -7.81 13.97 15.34
N TYR A 201 -7.42 14.75 16.35
CA TYR A 201 -6.91 16.10 16.15
C TYR A 201 -5.60 16.09 15.34
N ARG A 202 -4.63 15.23 15.72
CA ARG A 202 -3.36 15.12 14.96
C ARG A 202 -3.59 14.57 13.56
N PHE A 203 -4.53 13.65 13.39
CA PHE A 203 -4.89 13.13 12.07
C PHE A 203 -5.37 14.26 11.15
N GLU A 204 -6.39 15.03 11.54
CA GLU A 204 -6.93 16.09 10.69
C GLU A 204 -5.96 17.25 10.46
N ARG A 205 -5.09 17.55 11.43
CA ARG A 205 -4.18 18.73 11.36
C ARG A 205 -2.81 18.43 10.78
N VAL A 206 -2.36 17.18 10.84
CA VAL A 206 -0.99 16.80 10.45
C VAL A 206 -1.01 15.62 9.48
N TYR A 207 -1.53 14.47 9.89
CA TYR A 207 -1.31 13.24 9.12
C TYR A 207 -2.09 13.22 7.81
N LYS A 208 -3.34 13.64 7.81
CA LYS A 208 -4.15 13.75 6.61
C LYS A 208 -3.58 14.75 5.61
N PRO A 209 -3.27 16.02 5.95
CA PRO A 209 -2.77 16.98 4.97
C PRO A 209 -1.31 16.77 4.53
N LEU A 210 -0.46 16.14 5.36
CA LEU A 210 0.98 16.05 5.09
C LEU A 210 1.48 14.62 4.77
N CYS A 211 0.76 13.58 5.20
CA CYS A 211 1.09 12.18 4.90
C CYS A 211 0.16 11.63 3.82
N LEU A 212 -1.15 11.50 4.11
CA LEU A 212 -2.11 10.92 3.15
C LEU A 212 -2.30 11.83 1.93
N HIS A 213 -2.31 13.14 2.16
CA HIS A 213 -2.09 14.15 1.14
C HIS A 213 -0.66 14.65 1.21
N GLY A 214 -0.19 15.25 0.12
CA GLY A 214 1.19 15.70 0.00
C GLY A 214 2.14 14.53 -0.28
N PHE A 215 2.45 13.70 0.73
CA PHE A 215 3.39 12.57 0.57
C PHE A 215 2.82 11.51 -0.38
N ASN A 216 1.72 10.87 -0.01
CA ASN A 216 1.11 9.82 -0.82
C ASN A 216 0.42 10.34 -2.10
N ASP A 217 0.15 11.64 -2.22
CA ASP A 217 -0.35 12.21 -3.48
C ASP A 217 0.70 12.11 -4.60
N CYS A 218 1.99 12.13 -4.27
CA CYS A 218 3.04 11.91 -5.27
C CYS A 218 2.99 10.49 -5.85
N ASP A 219 2.60 9.50 -5.04
CA ASP A 219 2.45 8.12 -5.51
C ASP A 219 1.29 7.96 -6.48
N LEU A 220 0.18 8.68 -6.29
CA LEU A 220 -0.94 8.63 -7.24
C LEU A 220 -0.47 8.86 -8.68
N TYR A 221 0.27 9.95 -8.89
CA TYR A 221 0.74 10.33 -10.21
C TYR A 221 1.87 9.43 -10.71
N ALA A 222 2.74 8.93 -9.82
CA ALA A 222 3.76 7.94 -10.20
C ALA A 222 3.12 6.64 -10.71
N ARG A 223 2.08 6.15 -10.04
CA ARG A 223 1.33 4.94 -10.43
C ARG A 223 0.60 5.15 -11.76
N GLU A 224 -0.09 6.29 -11.92
CA GLU A 224 -0.78 6.65 -13.17
C GLU A 224 0.19 6.79 -14.36
N ALA A 225 1.37 7.38 -14.14
CA ALA A 225 2.37 7.56 -15.19
C ALA A 225 2.92 6.21 -15.73
N MET A 226 2.92 5.17 -14.90
CA MET A 226 3.38 3.83 -15.28
C MET A 226 2.30 3.04 -16.04
N GLN A 227 1.03 3.34 -15.83
CA GLN A 227 -0.11 2.55 -16.34
C GLN A 227 -0.05 2.27 -17.85
N ASN A 228 0.26 3.27 -18.66
CA ASN A 228 0.21 3.13 -20.12
C ASN A 228 1.21 2.10 -20.65
N PHE A 229 2.36 1.92 -19.98
CA PHE A 229 3.35 0.93 -20.38
C PHE A 229 2.83 -0.50 -20.22
N TYR A 230 1.99 -0.76 -19.21
CA TYR A 230 1.49 -2.09 -18.88
C TYR A 230 0.07 -2.37 -19.41
N ALA A 231 -0.65 -1.34 -19.87
CA ALA A 231 -2.08 -1.43 -20.17
C ALA A 231 -2.44 -2.42 -21.28
N ASP A 232 -1.55 -2.60 -22.28
CA ASP A 232 -1.76 -3.48 -23.42
C ASP A 232 -0.99 -4.80 -23.34
N GLY A 233 -0.25 -5.02 -22.25
CA GLY A 233 0.60 -6.20 -22.08
C GLY A 233 2.10 -5.91 -22.20
N THR A 234 2.50 -4.88 -22.95
CA THR A 234 3.91 -4.63 -23.32
C THR A 234 4.83 -4.60 -22.11
N GLY A 235 4.47 -3.82 -21.08
CA GLY A 235 5.33 -3.64 -19.92
C GLY A 235 5.59 -4.89 -19.10
N TRP A 236 4.73 -5.90 -19.17
CA TRP A 236 4.95 -7.17 -18.45
C TRP A 236 6.05 -8.03 -19.10
N ASP A 237 6.38 -7.79 -20.36
CA ASP A 237 7.42 -8.50 -21.10
C ASP A 237 8.71 -7.64 -21.24
N ASP A 238 8.55 -6.33 -21.45
CA ASP A 238 9.64 -5.42 -21.84
C ASP A 238 10.25 -4.61 -20.68
N GLU A 239 9.71 -4.70 -19.45
CA GLU A 239 10.29 -4.04 -18.29
C GLU A 239 11.73 -4.51 -18.03
N GLN A 240 12.64 -3.55 -17.81
CA GLN A 240 14.05 -3.82 -17.52
C GLN A 240 14.31 -3.63 -16.03
N LEU A 241 13.92 -4.65 -15.26
CA LEU A 241 14.06 -4.66 -13.81
C LEU A 241 15.52 -4.80 -13.37
N VAL A 242 15.84 -4.22 -12.21
CA VAL A 242 17.16 -4.12 -11.60
C VAL A 242 17.17 -4.66 -10.16
N ALA A 243 18.27 -4.46 -9.43
CA ALA A 243 18.46 -5.04 -8.11
C ALA A 243 17.35 -4.69 -7.09
N THR A 244 16.87 -3.44 -7.09
CA THR A 244 15.80 -2.99 -6.17
C THR A 244 14.45 -3.62 -6.46
N ASP A 245 14.24 -4.08 -7.70
CA ASP A 245 13.02 -4.73 -8.16
C ASP A 245 12.87 -6.17 -7.66
N ILE A 246 13.81 -6.64 -6.83
CA ILE A 246 13.62 -7.87 -6.06
C ILE A 246 12.32 -7.83 -5.24
N SER A 247 11.87 -6.64 -4.85
CA SER A 247 10.62 -6.43 -4.10
C SER A 247 9.37 -6.76 -4.93
N PRO A 248 9.05 -6.04 -6.04
CA PRO A 248 7.93 -6.41 -6.92
C PRO A 248 8.05 -7.82 -7.48
N ILE A 249 9.25 -8.30 -7.85
CA ILE A 249 9.44 -9.67 -8.35
C ILE A 249 9.03 -10.71 -7.30
N THR A 250 9.45 -10.53 -6.05
CA THR A 250 9.13 -11.47 -4.96
C THR A 250 7.62 -11.49 -4.67
N TRP A 251 7.00 -10.30 -4.65
CA TRP A 251 5.55 -10.17 -4.54
C TRP A 251 4.80 -10.91 -5.66
N ARG A 252 5.15 -10.65 -6.93
CA ARG A 252 4.49 -11.30 -8.07
C ARG A 252 4.56 -12.83 -7.99
N LYS A 253 5.72 -13.37 -7.58
CA LYS A 253 5.92 -14.82 -7.41
C LYS A 253 5.03 -15.41 -6.32
N LEU A 254 4.96 -14.77 -5.14
CA LEU A 254 4.14 -15.27 -4.04
C LEU A 254 2.65 -15.14 -4.36
N ALA A 255 2.23 -14.01 -4.93
CA ALA A 255 0.84 -13.75 -5.29
C ALA A 255 0.35 -14.77 -6.35
N SER A 256 1.20 -15.11 -7.31
CA SER A 256 0.90 -16.13 -8.32
C SER A 256 0.67 -17.51 -7.72
N ARG A 257 1.39 -17.88 -6.65
CA ARG A 257 1.26 -19.18 -5.98
C ARG A 257 0.06 -19.27 -5.05
N TRP A 258 -0.31 -18.19 -4.38
CA TRP A 258 -1.22 -18.22 -3.22
C TRP A 258 -2.52 -17.43 -3.38
N ASN A 259 -2.76 -16.77 -4.51
CA ASN A 259 -4.08 -16.19 -4.77
C ASN A 259 -5.16 -17.27 -4.69
N ARG A 260 -6.34 -16.91 -4.16
CA ARG A 260 -7.47 -17.85 -4.02
C ARG A 260 -8.34 -17.93 -5.28
N GLY A 261 -7.86 -17.40 -6.40
CA GLY A 261 -8.59 -17.31 -7.65
C GLY A 261 -8.21 -16.07 -8.46
N ILE A 262 -8.37 -16.17 -9.78
CA ILE A 262 -8.19 -15.06 -10.71
C ILE A 262 -9.57 -14.63 -11.19
N ALA A 263 -9.97 -13.42 -10.81
CA ALA A 263 -11.26 -12.86 -11.21
C ALA A 263 -11.37 -12.79 -12.75
N ARG A 264 -12.49 -13.28 -13.28
CA ARG A 264 -12.80 -13.23 -14.72
C ARG A 264 -13.23 -11.82 -15.12
N PRO A 265 -13.02 -11.40 -16.38
CA PRO A 265 -13.58 -10.14 -16.88
C PRO A 265 -15.10 -10.09 -16.70
N GLY A 266 -15.61 -8.94 -16.23
CA GLY A 266 -17.04 -8.74 -16.00
C GLY A 266 -17.85 -8.90 -17.28
N LYS A 267 -19.04 -9.52 -17.17
CA LYS A 267 -19.98 -9.71 -18.29
C LYS A 267 -21.35 -9.14 -17.94
N GLY A 268 -21.89 -8.27 -18.78
CA GLY A 268 -23.22 -7.69 -18.58
C GLY A 268 -23.33 -6.73 -17.38
N VAL A 269 -22.20 -6.25 -16.88
CA VAL A 269 -22.09 -5.32 -15.73
C VAL A 269 -21.39 -4.02 -16.15
N ASP A 270 -21.49 -2.97 -15.33
CA ASP A 270 -20.76 -1.72 -15.59
C ASP A 270 -19.25 -1.98 -15.65
N GLY A 271 -18.53 -1.24 -16.48
CA GLY A 271 -17.11 -1.47 -16.76
C GLY A 271 -16.79 -2.60 -17.74
N SER A 272 -17.73 -3.52 -18.05
CA SER A 272 -17.50 -4.59 -19.04
C SER A 272 -17.30 -4.08 -20.47
N VAL A 273 -17.86 -2.91 -20.80
CA VAL A 273 -17.67 -2.22 -22.08
C VAL A 273 -17.23 -0.79 -21.82
N LYS A 274 -15.95 -0.49 -22.07
CA LYS A 274 -15.32 0.80 -21.71
C LYS A 274 -15.81 1.99 -22.54
N THR A 275 -16.40 1.74 -23.70
CA THR A 275 -16.86 2.75 -24.66
C THR A 275 -18.39 2.89 -24.71
N HIS A 276 -19.10 2.37 -23.70
CA HIS A 276 -20.56 2.42 -23.65
C HIS A 276 -21.08 3.87 -23.60
N SER A 277 -22.20 4.16 -24.28
CA SER A 277 -22.76 5.52 -24.39
C SER A 277 -23.11 6.14 -23.05
N ILE A 278 -23.52 5.34 -22.06
CA ILE A 278 -23.77 5.81 -20.67
C ILE A 278 -22.48 6.35 -20.04
N ARG A 279 -21.32 5.70 -20.26
CA ARG A 279 -20.04 6.18 -19.74
C ARG A 279 -19.64 7.49 -20.42
N LEU A 280 -19.80 7.58 -21.74
CA LEU A 280 -19.56 8.83 -22.48
C LEU A 280 -20.47 9.98 -22.02
N LYS A 281 -21.74 9.70 -21.73
CA LYS A 281 -22.67 10.67 -21.12
C LYS A 281 -22.15 11.16 -19.77
N LYS A 282 -21.81 10.25 -18.86
CA LYS A 282 -21.25 10.60 -17.53
C LYS A 282 -19.98 11.46 -17.67
N THR A 283 -19.08 11.09 -18.58
CA THR A 283 -17.86 11.88 -18.85
C THR A 283 -18.18 13.28 -19.37
N ALA A 284 -19.17 13.43 -20.26
CA ALA A 284 -19.61 14.74 -20.75
C ALA A 284 -20.24 15.62 -19.65
N GLU A 285 -20.80 15.00 -18.61
CA GLU A 285 -21.28 15.66 -17.39
C GLU A 285 -20.14 15.98 -16.39
N GLY A 286 -18.88 15.71 -16.74
CA GLY A 286 -17.73 15.94 -15.88
C GLY A 286 -17.55 14.89 -14.78
N LYS A 287 -18.25 13.74 -14.87
CA LYS A 287 -18.15 12.66 -13.88
C LYS A 287 -17.06 11.67 -14.30
N PRO A 288 -15.95 11.56 -13.55
CA PRO A 288 -14.92 10.59 -13.84
C PRO A 288 -15.42 9.16 -13.53
N PRO A 289 -14.72 8.12 -14.03
CA PRO A 289 -14.91 6.76 -13.51
C PRO A 289 -14.75 6.74 -11.98
N GLY A 290 -15.57 5.95 -11.29
CA GLY A 290 -15.61 5.94 -9.83
C GLY A 290 -16.12 4.63 -9.26
N TYR A 291 -16.07 4.54 -7.93
CA TYR A 291 -16.41 3.33 -7.18
C TYR A 291 -17.86 3.28 -6.71
N PHE A 292 -18.32 4.30 -5.97
CA PHE A 292 -19.68 4.31 -5.45
C PHE A 292 -20.71 4.58 -6.55
N VAL A 293 -21.75 3.75 -6.57
CA VAL A 293 -22.88 3.93 -7.49
C VAL A 293 -23.68 5.17 -7.08
N GLU A 294 -23.71 6.15 -7.98
CA GLU A 294 -24.52 7.36 -7.82
C GLU A 294 -26.02 7.00 -7.79
N GLN A 295 -26.70 7.40 -6.72
CA GLN A 295 -28.16 7.33 -6.59
C GLN A 295 -28.75 8.71 -6.95
N ILE A 296 -30.03 8.74 -7.31
CA ILE A 296 -30.76 10.00 -7.47
C ILE A 296 -31.08 10.51 -6.07
N GLU A 297 -30.75 11.76 -5.77
CA GLU A 297 -31.21 12.43 -4.54
C GLU A 297 -32.71 12.72 -4.66
N ASP A 298 -33.48 12.38 -3.61
CA ASP A 298 -34.93 12.66 -3.51
C ASP A 298 -35.25 14.17 -3.43
#